data_AF-A0A2V9WXE8-F1
#
_entry.id   AF-A0A2V9WXE8-F1
#
_cell.length_a   1.000
_cell.length_b   1.000
_cell.length_c   1.000
_cell.angle_alpha   90.00
_cell.angle_beta   90.00
_cell.angle_gamma   90.00
#
_symmetry.space_group_name_H-M   'P 1'
#
loop_
_entity.id
_entity.type
_entity.pdbx_description
1 polymer ?
#
loop_
_entity_poly.entity_id
_entity_poly.type
_entity_poly.pdbx_seq_one_letter_code
_entity_poly.pdbx_strand_id
1 'polypeptide(L)'
;MDERLPRQTDRMGPGFPIHSMVSFQGQGSGEFAAYTADTGAKVWSIKTGSAIDSVPVTYTVNGEQYVLTPVGWGSGSRLFAPAWTMATPESKRGPARLLAFKLGATTPFPTPPDIVPPVPKPPPQTASAETIQEGKHIYRRFVCDGCHSPDIDGSGAWVRNGAVPDLRYAPPEVHKQWYAIVLAGTHWDKGMPGFANPPKFAFPNAKMTTKEADAVHAYVIDQAWKAYNAEQQKAQAKN
;
A
#
# COMPACT_ATOMS: atom_id res chain seq x y z
N MET A 1 -22.00 -54.89 5.79
CA MET A 1 -22.41 -53.50 6.06
C MET A 1 -21.12 -52.74 6.37
N ASP A 2 -20.22 -52.46 5.45
CA ASP A 2 -20.32 -51.89 4.09
C ASP A 2 -21.01 -50.53 4.05
N GLU A 3 -20.19 -49.48 3.92
CA GLU A 3 -20.36 -48.44 2.90
C GLU A 3 -19.00 -47.75 2.66
N ARG A 4 -18.20 -48.35 1.78
CA ARG A 4 -17.07 -47.64 1.14
C ARG A 4 -17.65 -46.81 0.01
N LEU A 5 -17.57 -45.48 0.13
CA LEU A 5 -17.93 -44.59 -0.98
C LEU A 5 -16.91 -44.74 -2.13
N PRO A 6 -17.38 -44.81 -3.39
CA PRO A 6 -16.54 -45.18 -4.53
C PRO A 6 -15.58 -44.05 -4.91
N ARG A 7 -14.29 -44.37 -4.99
CA ARG A 7 -13.31 -43.56 -5.72
C ARG A 7 -13.67 -43.64 -7.20
N GLN A 8 -14.24 -42.56 -7.73
CA GLN A 8 -14.50 -42.44 -9.17
C GLN A 8 -13.18 -42.11 -9.88
N THR A 9 -12.44 -43.17 -10.21
CA THR A 9 -11.41 -43.16 -11.24
C THR A 9 -12.11 -43.28 -12.58
N ASP A 10 -12.14 -42.22 -13.39
CA ASP A 10 -12.37 -42.37 -14.83
C ASP A 10 -11.54 -41.34 -15.65
N ARG A 11 -10.44 -41.88 -16.17
CA ARG A 11 -9.88 -41.71 -17.53
C ARG A 11 -10.02 -40.34 -18.20
N MET A 12 -8.98 -39.54 -18.09
CA MET A 12 -8.53 -38.60 -19.14
C MET A 12 -7.12 -39.02 -19.57
N GLY A 13 -6.80 -38.82 -20.85
CA GLY A 13 -5.74 -39.51 -21.61
C GLY A 13 -4.29 -39.49 -21.06
N PRO A 14 -3.38 -40.29 -21.66
CA PRO A 14 -2.04 -40.49 -21.13
C PRO A 14 -1.18 -39.23 -21.32
N GLY A 15 -0.72 -38.63 -20.23
CA GLY A 15 0.28 -37.55 -20.28
C GLY A 15 0.29 -36.58 -19.10
N PHE A 16 -0.80 -36.48 -18.34
CA PHE A 16 -0.82 -35.64 -17.12
C PHE A 16 -0.68 -36.53 -15.88
N PRO A 17 0.42 -36.44 -15.10
CA PRO A 17 0.53 -37.16 -13.85
C PRO A 17 -0.63 -36.78 -12.93
N ILE A 18 -1.31 -37.82 -12.43
CA ILE A 18 -2.63 -37.87 -11.79
C ILE A 18 -2.73 -37.14 -10.42
N HIS A 19 -1.72 -36.39 -10.01
CA HIS A 19 -1.70 -35.61 -8.76
C HIS A 19 -0.75 -34.41 -8.89
N SER A 20 -0.97 -33.53 -9.87
CA SER A 20 -0.20 -32.28 -9.94
C SER A 20 -0.70 -31.31 -8.87
N MET A 21 -0.12 -31.40 -7.68
CA MET A 21 -0.28 -30.38 -6.65
C MET A 21 0.24 -29.05 -7.21
N VAL A 22 -0.52 -27.98 -7.01
CA VAL A 22 -0.13 -26.63 -7.39
C VAL A 22 -0.01 -25.75 -6.15
N SER A 23 0.99 -24.86 -6.17
CA SER A 23 1.13 -23.78 -5.20
C SER A 23 0.58 -22.49 -5.81
N PHE A 24 -0.26 -21.78 -5.07
CA PHE A 24 -0.76 -20.47 -5.46
C PHE A 24 0.02 -19.37 -4.76
N GLN A 25 0.41 -18.35 -5.51
CA GLN A 25 1.18 -17.23 -4.97
C GLN A 25 0.71 -15.91 -5.57
N GLY A 26 0.55 -14.92 -4.69
CA GLY A 26 0.44 -13.52 -5.05
C GLY A 26 1.81 -12.86 -5.17
N GLN A 27 1.94 -11.92 -6.10
CA GLN A 27 3.18 -11.19 -6.33
C GLN A 27 3.00 -9.68 -6.14
N GLY A 28 4.11 -8.99 -5.83
CA GLY A 28 4.16 -7.52 -5.79
C GLY A 28 3.77 -6.85 -7.11
N SER A 29 3.93 -7.53 -8.25
CA SER A 29 3.49 -7.07 -9.57
C SER A 29 1.96 -7.11 -9.79
N GLY A 30 1.22 -7.63 -8.80
CA GLY A 30 -0.20 -7.91 -8.89
C GLY A 30 -0.59 -9.08 -9.78
N GLU A 31 0.37 -9.92 -10.17
CA GLU A 31 0.09 -11.25 -10.72
C GLU A 31 -0.27 -12.21 -9.58
N PHE A 32 -1.39 -12.93 -9.73
CA PHE A 32 -1.71 -14.11 -8.95
C PHE A 32 -1.49 -15.32 -9.86
N ALA A 33 -0.68 -16.28 -9.41
CA ALA A 33 -0.22 -17.38 -10.26
C ALA A 33 -0.26 -18.72 -9.52
N ALA A 34 -0.40 -19.80 -10.31
CA ALA A 34 -0.28 -21.17 -9.88
C ALA A 34 0.96 -21.82 -10.50
N TYR A 35 1.70 -22.55 -9.69
CA TYR A 35 2.93 -23.23 -10.08
C TYR A 35 2.84 -24.71 -9.72
N THR A 36 3.39 -25.60 -10.54
CA THR A 36 3.48 -27.02 -10.16
C THR A 36 4.41 -27.19 -8.96
N ALA A 37 4.04 -28.04 -8.02
CA ALA A 37 4.80 -28.21 -6.78
C ALA A 37 6.15 -28.93 -6.98
N ASP A 38 6.31 -29.68 -8.06
CA ASP A 38 7.50 -30.49 -8.35
C ASP A 38 8.63 -29.69 -9.03
N THR A 39 8.29 -28.85 -10.00
CA THR A 39 9.26 -28.11 -10.83
C THR A 39 9.18 -26.60 -10.63
N GLY A 40 8.11 -26.10 -10.01
CA GLY A 40 7.83 -24.66 -9.95
C GLY A 40 7.40 -24.08 -11.30
N ALA A 41 6.98 -24.90 -12.27
CA ALA A 41 6.53 -24.42 -13.56
C ALA A 41 5.21 -23.65 -13.41
N LYS A 42 5.14 -22.41 -13.93
CA LYS A 42 3.91 -21.61 -13.94
C LYS A 42 2.90 -22.24 -14.90
N VAL A 43 1.73 -22.62 -14.39
CA VAL A 43 0.66 -23.29 -15.17
C VAL A 43 -0.57 -22.43 -15.37
N TRP A 44 -0.75 -21.39 -14.56
CA TRP A 44 -1.84 -20.43 -14.68
C TRP A 44 -1.45 -19.10 -14.03
N SER A 45 -1.95 -17.99 -14.56
CA SER A 45 -1.89 -16.71 -13.86
C SER A 45 -2.94 -15.72 -14.31
N ILE A 46 -3.15 -14.69 -13.49
CA ILE A 46 -4.04 -13.58 -13.78
C ILE A 46 -3.53 -12.28 -13.16
N LYS A 47 -3.81 -11.15 -13.84
CA LYS A 47 -3.51 -9.82 -13.31
C LYS A 47 -4.68 -9.31 -12.47
N THR A 48 -4.38 -8.97 -11.23
CA THR A 48 -5.36 -8.47 -10.25
C THR A 48 -5.26 -6.96 -10.05
N GLY A 49 -4.29 -6.29 -10.68
CA GLY A 49 -4.14 -4.85 -10.66
C GLY A 49 -3.64 -4.24 -9.35
N SER A 50 -3.49 -5.01 -8.26
CA SER A 50 -2.88 -4.57 -7.00
C SER A 50 -1.81 -5.55 -6.56
N ALA A 51 -0.78 -5.08 -5.86
CA ALA A 51 0.20 -5.96 -5.23
C ALA A 51 -0.49 -6.91 -4.25
N ILE A 52 0.03 -8.13 -4.14
CA ILE A 52 -0.53 -9.17 -3.28
C ILE A 52 0.57 -9.64 -2.32
N ASP A 53 0.39 -9.36 -1.04
CA ASP A 53 1.26 -9.82 0.05
C ASP A 53 0.55 -10.80 1.01
N SER A 54 -0.71 -11.14 0.72
CA SER A 54 -1.49 -12.11 1.50
C SER A 54 -1.17 -13.56 1.13
N VAL A 55 -1.54 -14.47 2.01
CA VAL A 55 -1.52 -15.91 1.76
C VAL A 55 -2.88 -16.38 1.22
N PRO A 56 -2.96 -17.05 0.06
CA PRO A 56 -4.21 -17.60 -0.44
C PRO A 56 -4.66 -18.81 0.38
N VAL A 57 -5.97 -19.01 0.48
CA VAL A 57 -6.58 -20.17 1.14
C VAL A 57 -7.48 -20.93 0.18
N THR A 58 -7.64 -22.23 0.37
CA THR A 58 -8.58 -23.05 -0.41
C THR A 58 -9.68 -23.63 0.47
N TYR A 59 -10.88 -23.76 -0.09
CA TYR A 59 -12.05 -24.33 0.59
C TYR A 59 -13.01 -24.93 -0.44
N THR A 60 -13.97 -25.72 0.02
CA THR A 60 -14.99 -26.37 -0.83
C THR A 60 -16.38 -25.96 -0.39
N VAL A 61 -17.24 -25.61 -1.35
CA VAL A 61 -18.67 -25.34 -1.13
C VAL A 61 -19.48 -26.12 -2.15
N ASN A 62 -20.45 -26.93 -1.68
CA ASN A 62 -21.32 -27.74 -2.54
C ASN A 62 -20.56 -28.61 -3.57
N GLY A 63 -19.40 -29.13 -3.18
CA GLY A 63 -18.56 -29.98 -4.05
C GLY A 63 -17.64 -29.21 -5.00
N GLU A 64 -17.70 -27.88 -5.07
CA GLU A 64 -16.78 -27.06 -5.88
C GLU A 64 -15.62 -26.52 -5.05
N GLN A 65 -14.40 -26.66 -5.55
CA GLN A 65 -13.19 -26.11 -4.92
C GLN A 65 -12.97 -24.65 -5.32
N TYR A 66 -12.66 -23.83 -4.33
CA TYR A 66 -12.32 -22.42 -4.49
C TYR A 66 -10.92 -22.11 -3.96
N VAL A 67 -10.29 -21.10 -4.55
CA VAL A 67 -9.09 -20.45 -4.02
C VAL A 67 -9.43 -18.99 -3.75
N LEU A 68 -9.23 -18.54 -2.52
CA LEU A 68 -9.55 -17.21 -2.04
C LEU A 68 -8.27 -16.46 -1.70
N THR A 69 -8.16 -15.21 -2.13
CA THR A 69 -7.02 -14.38 -1.78
C THR A 69 -7.43 -12.92 -1.59
N PRO A 70 -7.07 -12.29 -0.46
CA PRO A 70 -7.09 -10.85 -0.30
C PRO A 70 -6.08 -10.19 -1.27
N VAL A 71 -6.57 -9.44 -2.24
CA VAL A 71 -5.74 -8.62 -3.13
C VAL A 71 -5.64 -7.21 -2.56
N GLY A 72 -4.45 -6.64 -2.53
CA GLY A 72 -4.21 -5.30 -2.03
C GLY A 72 -2.88 -5.22 -1.28
N TRP A 73 -2.07 -4.20 -1.55
CA TRP A 73 -0.85 -3.99 -0.80
C TRP A 73 -1.17 -3.55 0.63
N GLY A 74 -0.76 -4.32 1.63
CA GLY A 74 -0.98 -4.01 3.05
C GLY A 74 0.27 -4.25 3.90
N SER A 75 0.04 -4.73 5.12
CA SER A 75 1.08 -5.13 6.06
C SER A 75 2.00 -3.98 6.54
N GLY A 76 2.91 -4.31 7.46
CA GLY A 76 4.00 -3.43 7.87
C GLY A 76 4.94 -3.09 6.71
N SER A 77 4.99 -3.91 5.64
CA SER A 77 5.80 -3.61 4.46
C SER A 77 5.37 -2.30 3.78
N ARG A 78 4.06 -1.99 3.78
CA ARG A 78 3.55 -0.71 3.29
C ARG A 78 3.91 0.46 4.17
N LEU A 79 4.19 0.27 5.46
CA LEU A 79 4.48 1.36 6.39
C LEU A 79 5.98 1.58 6.57
N PHE A 80 6.76 0.51 6.65
CA PHE A 80 8.13 0.53 7.12
C PHE A 80 9.17 0.20 6.02
N ALA A 81 8.73 -0.19 4.82
CA ALA A 81 9.63 -0.50 3.71
C ALA A 81 9.38 0.41 2.50
N PRO A 82 10.42 0.72 1.70
CA PRO A 82 10.24 1.42 0.44
C PRO A 82 9.28 0.65 -0.50
N ALA A 83 8.38 1.36 -1.17
CA ALA A 83 7.33 0.71 -1.97
C ALA A 83 7.84 -0.28 -3.02
N TRP A 84 9.00 0.01 -3.62
CA TRP A 84 9.62 -0.83 -4.65
C TRP A 84 10.04 -2.23 -4.16
N THR A 85 10.10 -2.44 -2.84
CA THR A 85 10.43 -3.76 -2.26
C THR A 85 9.30 -4.78 -2.40
N MET A 86 8.04 -4.31 -2.43
CA MET A 86 6.86 -5.17 -2.38
C MET A 86 5.80 -4.82 -3.44
N ALA A 87 5.97 -3.74 -4.20
CA ALA A 87 5.03 -3.29 -5.22
C ALA A 87 5.72 -2.57 -6.38
N THR A 88 5.05 -2.52 -7.54
CA THR A 88 5.45 -1.70 -8.69
C THR A 88 4.81 -0.31 -8.58
N PRO A 89 5.24 0.68 -9.38
CA PRO A 89 4.61 1.99 -9.41
C PRO A 89 3.11 1.97 -9.69
N GLU A 90 2.63 0.97 -10.43
CA GLU A 90 1.21 0.74 -10.76
C GLU A 90 0.52 -0.08 -9.68
N SER A 91 1.08 -1.23 -9.30
CA SER A 91 0.41 -2.17 -8.40
C SER A 91 0.29 -1.65 -6.97
N LYS A 92 1.14 -0.71 -6.55
CA LYS A 92 1.04 -0.06 -5.23
C LYS A 92 -0.24 0.74 -5.04
N ARG A 93 -0.90 1.12 -6.14
CA ARG A 93 -2.17 1.87 -6.16
C ARG A 93 -3.36 1.02 -6.55
N GLY A 94 -3.19 -0.29 -6.69
CA GLY A 94 -4.29 -1.16 -7.04
C GLY A 94 -5.35 -1.30 -5.94
N PRO A 95 -6.58 -1.69 -6.29
CA PRO A 95 -7.69 -1.80 -5.36
C PRO A 95 -7.50 -2.92 -4.32
N ALA A 96 -8.01 -2.71 -3.10
CA ALA A 96 -8.18 -3.76 -2.12
C ALA A 96 -9.46 -4.57 -2.42
N ARG A 97 -9.36 -5.89 -2.59
CA ARG A 97 -10.48 -6.79 -2.96
C ARG A 97 -10.29 -8.17 -2.34
N LEU A 98 -11.39 -8.88 -2.09
CA LEU A 98 -11.36 -10.32 -1.84
C LEU A 98 -11.73 -11.03 -3.15
N LEU A 99 -10.78 -11.78 -3.74
CA LEU A 99 -11.02 -12.50 -4.99
C LEU A 99 -11.11 -14.01 -4.74
N ALA A 100 -12.13 -14.64 -5.34
CA ALA A 100 -12.33 -16.08 -5.33
C ALA A 100 -12.21 -16.65 -6.75
N PHE A 101 -11.46 -17.74 -6.90
CA PHE A 101 -11.22 -18.43 -8.16
C PHE A 101 -11.72 -19.87 -8.08
N LYS A 102 -12.33 -20.36 -9.15
CA LYS A 102 -12.68 -21.78 -9.33
C LYS A 102 -12.49 -22.18 -10.79
N LEU A 103 -12.43 -23.49 -11.06
CA LEU A 103 -12.34 -24.02 -12.41
C LEU A 103 -13.58 -23.63 -13.25
N GLY A 104 -13.35 -23.24 -14.50
CA GLY A 104 -14.42 -22.87 -15.45
C GLY A 104 -15.11 -21.53 -15.19
N ALA A 105 -14.76 -20.78 -14.13
CA ALA A 105 -15.34 -19.47 -13.89
C ALA A 105 -14.86 -18.43 -14.93
N THR A 106 -15.80 -17.61 -15.40
CA THR A 106 -15.56 -16.57 -16.42
C THR A 106 -15.99 -15.18 -15.97
N THR A 107 -16.36 -15.01 -14.70
CA THR A 107 -16.82 -13.73 -14.17
C THR A 107 -15.73 -12.67 -14.31
N PRO A 108 -15.97 -11.57 -15.05
CA PRO A 108 -15.00 -10.50 -15.19
C PRO A 108 -14.88 -9.73 -13.86
N PHE A 109 -13.66 -9.29 -13.54
CA PHE A 109 -13.41 -8.42 -12.39
C PHE A 109 -12.56 -7.21 -12.82
N PRO A 110 -13.17 -6.19 -13.44
CA PRO A 110 -12.42 -5.04 -13.93
C PRO A 110 -11.63 -4.38 -12.81
N THR A 111 -10.40 -3.96 -13.11
CA THR A 111 -9.61 -3.15 -12.18
C THR A 111 -9.94 -1.69 -12.47
N PRO A 112 -10.42 -0.91 -11.48
CA PRO A 112 -10.61 0.52 -11.66
C PRO A 112 -9.29 1.17 -12.12
N PRO A 113 -9.34 2.16 -13.02
CA PRO A 113 -8.13 2.86 -13.42
C PRO A 113 -7.48 3.53 -12.21
N ASP A 114 -6.16 3.46 -12.15
CA ASP A 114 -5.36 4.26 -11.23
C ASP A 114 -5.42 5.71 -11.73
N ILE A 115 -6.10 6.57 -10.96
CA ILE A 115 -6.07 8.01 -11.19
C ILE A 115 -5.00 8.54 -10.24
N VAL A 116 -4.15 9.46 -10.69
CA VAL A 116 -3.25 10.19 -9.79
C VAL A 116 -3.60 11.66 -9.98
N PRO A 117 -4.04 12.37 -8.92
CA PRO A 117 -4.37 13.78 -9.05
C PRO A 117 -3.08 14.56 -9.28
N PRO A 118 -3.18 15.77 -9.83
CA PRO A 118 -2.02 16.66 -9.87
C PRO A 118 -1.55 16.99 -8.45
N VAL A 119 -0.25 17.20 -8.29
CA VAL A 119 0.32 17.66 -7.03
C VAL A 119 -0.23 19.06 -6.76
N PRO A 120 -0.86 19.32 -5.60
CA PRO A 120 -1.32 20.66 -5.25
C PRO A 120 -0.14 21.63 -5.19
N LYS A 121 -0.35 22.88 -5.63
CA LYS A 121 0.67 23.92 -5.48
C LYS A 121 0.95 24.15 -3.99
N PRO A 122 2.19 23.94 -3.51
CA PRO A 122 2.48 24.08 -2.08
C PRO A 122 2.50 25.55 -1.63
N PRO A 123 2.37 25.83 -0.32
CA PRO A 123 2.61 27.15 0.23
C PRO A 123 4.05 27.63 -0.02
N PRO A 124 4.32 28.95 0.00
CA PRO A 124 5.68 29.47 -0.11
C PRO A 124 6.62 28.85 0.94
N GLN A 125 7.80 28.43 0.49
CA GLN A 125 8.87 28.00 1.39
C GLN A 125 9.64 29.23 1.88
N THR A 126 9.68 29.45 3.19
CA THR A 126 10.36 30.60 3.82
C THR A 126 11.48 30.17 4.76
N ALA A 127 11.61 28.87 5.05
CA ALA A 127 12.63 28.35 5.94
C ALA A 127 14.00 28.25 5.24
N SER A 128 15.06 28.32 6.05
CA SER A 128 16.42 28.10 5.57
C SER A 128 16.68 26.62 5.25
N ALA A 129 17.74 26.33 4.47
CA ALA A 129 18.13 24.97 4.17
C ALA A 129 18.46 24.15 5.43
N GLU A 130 19.07 24.80 6.43
CA GLU A 130 19.39 24.20 7.73
C GLU A 130 18.12 23.83 8.50
N THR A 131 17.09 24.69 8.46
CA THR A 131 15.80 24.42 9.11
C THR A 131 15.07 23.25 8.45
N ILE A 132 15.12 23.16 7.12
CA ILE A 132 14.55 22.05 6.35
C ILE A 132 15.28 20.73 6.69
N GLN A 133 16.61 20.77 6.77
CA GLN A 133 17.41 19.61 7.15
C GLN A 133 17.10 19.14 8.58
N GLU A 134 17.01 20.07 9.53
CA GLU A 134 16.61 19.77 10.90
C GLU A 134 15.19 19.18 10.95
N GLY A 135 14.27 19.71 10.16
CA GLY A 135 12.92 19.17 9.99
C GLY A 135 12.90 17.71 9.56
N LYS A 136 13.80 17.30 8.65
CA LYS A 136 13.98 15.90 8.25
C LYS A 136 14.48 15.02 9.40
N HIS A 137 15.42 15.51 10.21
CA HIS A 137 15.90 14.78 11.38
C HIS A 137 14.79 14.59 12.42
N ILE A 138 14.01 15.64 12.68
CA ILE A 138 12.88 15.61 13.60
C ILE A 138 11.78 14.67 13.09
N TYR A 139 11.46 14.72 11.79
CA TYR A 139 10.49 13.82 11.15
C TYR A 139 10.81 12.34 11.44
N ARG A 140 12.08 11.95 11.36
CA ARG A 140 12.53 10.59 11.71
C ARG A 140 12.54 10.35 13.22
N ARG A 141 12.97 11.33 14.01
CA ARG A 141 13.01 11.24 15.48
C ARG A 141 11.64 10.96 16.09
N PHE A 142 10.57 11.54 15.51
CA PHE A 142 9.19 11.28 15.91
C PHE A 142 8.52 10.14 15.14
N VAL A 143 9.29 9.37 14.36
CA VAL A 143 8.81 8.18 13.63
C VAL A 143 7.67 8.51 12.66
N CYS A 144 7.66 9.73 12.12
CA CYS A 144 6.68 10.13 11.11
C CYS A 144 6.86 9.29 9.84
N ASP A 145 8.10 8.90 9.51
CA ASP A 145 8.45 8.01 8.41
C ASP A 145 7.87 6.60 8.54
N GLY A 146 7.62 6.13 9.76
CA GLY A 146 6.97 4.84 10.00
C GLY A 146 5.49 4.80 9.60
N CYS A 147 4.85 5.95 9.36
CA CYS A 147 3.48 6.01 8.85
C CYS A 147 3.39 6.71 7.50
N HIS A 148 4.04 7.87 7.36
CA HIS A 148 4.01 8.70 6.17
C HIS A 148 5.11 8.36 5.15
N SER A 149 5.83 7.24 5.34
CA SER A 149 6.97 6.78 4.55
C SER A 149 8.23 7.66 4.68
N PRO A 150 9.44 7.09 4.50
CA PRO A 150 10.69 7.85 4.52
C PRO A 150 10.76 8.98 3.49
N ASP A 151 10.05 8.84 2.37
CA ASP A 151 10.01 9.83 1.28
C ASP A 151 8.75 10.72 1.33
N ILE A 152 8.00 10.66 2.44
CA ILE A 152 6.74 11.39 2.66
C ILE A 152 5.62 11.01 1.68
N ASP A 153 5.80 9.92 0.91
CA ASP A 153 4.88 9.53 -0.15
C ASP A 153 3.68 8.71 0.34
N GLY A 154 3.54 8.51 1.65
CA GLY A 154 2.50 7.67 2.26
C GLY A 154 2.47 6.26 1.69
N SER A 155 3.59 5.78 1.13
CA SER A 155 3.67 4.50 0.41
C SER A 155 2.62 4.38 -0.68
N GLY A 156 2.45 5.44 -1.47
CA GLY A 156 1.52 5.46 -2.60
C GLY A 156 0.04 5.43 -2.20
N ALA A 157 -0.31 5.74 -0.96
CA ALA A 157 -1.70 5.78 -0.47
C ALA A 157 -2.52 7.00 -0.97
N TRP A 158 -2.37 7.34 -2.25
CA TRP A 158 -3.47 7.96 -3.00
C TRP A 158 -4.17 6.89 -3.83
N VAL A 159 -5.12 6.22 -3.17
CA VAL A 159 -6.23 5.50 -3.77
C VAL A 159 -7.31 5.55 -2.69
N ARG A 160 -8.57 5.73 -3.08
CA ARG A 160 -9.74 5.66 -2.18
C ARG A 160 -9.52 4.63 -1.04
N ASN A 161 -9.52 5.09 0.21
CA ASN A 161 -9.29 4.31 1.45
C ASN A 161 -7.82 3.98 1.82
N GLY A 162 -6.84 4.78 1.38
CA GLY A 162 -5.47 4.69 1.89
C GLY A 162 -5.39 4.92 3.41
N ALA A 163 -4.64 4.08 4.13
CA ALA A 163 -4.55 4.11 5.59
C ALA A 163 -3.82 5.36 6.12
N VAL A 164 -2.75 5.81 5.45
CA VAL A 164 -1.94 6.98 5.85
C VAL A 164 -1.72 7.94 4.67
N PRO A 165 -1.97 9.25 4.78
CA PRO A 165 -1.84 10.19 3.66
C PRO A 165 -0.40 10.47 3.18
N ASP A 166 -0.23 10.68 1.88
CA ASP A 166 0.95 11.31 1.26
C ASP A 166 0.96 12.82 1.58
N LEU A 167 1.90 13.29 2.41
CA LEU A 167 1.88 14.68 2.86
C LEU A 167 2.33 15.67 1.78
N ARG A 168 2.88 15.20 0.65
CA ARG A 168 3.19 16.06 -0.50
C ARG A 168 1.93 16.55 -1.21
N TYR A 169 0.82 15.85 -0.99
CA TYR A 169 -0.52 16.20 -1.49
C TYR A 169 -1.39 16.86 -0.42
N ALA A 170 -0.81 17.33 0.69
CA ALA A 170 -1.55 18.00 1.75
C ALA A 170 -2.32 19.22 1.17
N PRO A 171 -3.65 19.32 1.37
CA PRO A 171 -4.41 20.47 0.93
C PRO A 171 -4.03 21.71 1.76
N PRO A 172 -4.32 22.94 1.27
CA PRO A 172 -3.99 24.18 1.98
C PRO A 172 -4.50 24.23 3.43
N GLU A 173 -5.65 23.59 3.70
CA GLU A 173 -6.22 23.53 5.05
C GLU A 173 -5.35 22.73 6.03
N VAL A 174 -4.69 21.66 5.58
CA VAL A 174 -3.77 20.88 6.43
C VAL A 174 -2.58 21.74 6.86
N HIS A 175 -2.06 22.58 5.96
CA HIS A 175 -0.98 23.51 6.30
C HIS A 175 -1.42 24.59 7.29
N LYS A 176 -2.66 25.08 7.20
CA LYS A 176 -3.22 26.04 8.18
C LYS A 176 -3.47 25.41 9.54
N GLN A 177 -3.87 24.14 9.56
CA GLN A 177 -4.17 23.38 10.77
C GLN A 177 -2.96 22.61 11.33
N TRP A 178 -1.75 22.91 10.88
CA TRP A 178 -0.56 22.10 11.16
C TRP A 178 -0.38 21.78 12.65
N TYR A 179 -0.44 22.80 13.52
CA TYR A 179 -0.34 22.58 14.98
C TYR A 179 -1.53 21.83 15.56
N ALA A 180 -2.74 22.07 15.08
CA ALA A 180 -3.91 21.37 15.56
C ALA A 180 -3.78 19.86 15.27
N ILE A 181 -3.27 19.51 14.10
CA ILE A 181 -3.06 18.11 13.69
C ILE A 181 -1.85 17.51 14.42
N VAL A 182 -0.66 18.09 14.26
CA VAL A 182 0.61 17.49 14.71
C VAL A 182 0.82 17.63 16.21
N LEU A 183 0.48 18.78 16.80
CA LEU A 183 0.67 18.99 18.23
C LEU A 183 -0.57 18.54 19.02
N ALA A 184 -1.75 19.10 18.72
CA ALA A 184 -2.96 18.85 19.50
C ALA A 184 -3.63 17.49 19.21
N GLY A 185 -3.25 16.83 18.11
CA GLY A 185 -3.76 15.52 17.74
C GLY A 185 -5.23 15.54 17.35
N THR A 186 -5.69 16.55 16.59
CA THR A 186 -7.09 16.61 16.10
C THR A 186 -7.47 15.47 15.17
N HIS A 187 -6.52 14.63 14.76
CA HIS A 187 -6.75 13.43 13.94
C HIS A 187 -6.53 12.12 14.71
N TRP A 188 -6.56 12.17 16.05
CA TRP A 188 -6.41 10.99 16.91
C TRP A 188 -7.39 9.86 16.57
N ASP A 189 -8.66 10.19 16.36
CA ASP A 189 -9.70 9.21 16.03
C ASP A 189 -9.49 8.55 14.65
N LYS A 190 -8.55 9.06 13.86
CA LYS A 190 -8.10 8.50 12.57
C LYS A 190 -6.72 7.83 12.66
N GLY A 191 -6.16 7.70 13.88
CA GLY A 191 -4.87 7.08 14.13
C GLY A 191 -3.65 8.01 14.06
N MET A 192 -3.82 9.33 13.87
CA MET A 192 -2.72 10.30 13.87
C MET A 192 -2.48 10.85 15.29
N PRO A 193 -1.33 10.56 15.93
CA PRO A 193 -1.03 11.04 17.27
C PRO A 193 -0.81 12.56 17.34
N GLY A 194 -1.07 13.12 18.52
CA GLY A 194 -0.65 14.48 18.89
C GLY A 194 0.64 14.42 19.72
N PHE A 195 1.62 15.26 19.37
CA PHE A 195 2.96 15.28 19.97
C PHE A 195 3.19 16.43 20.97
N ALA A 196 2.15 17.20 21.30
CA ALA A 196 2.20 18.21 22.37
C ALA A 196 2.47 17.56 23.75
N ASN A 197 2.67 18.37 24.78
CA ASN A 197 2.80 17.91 26.16
C ASN A 197 1.45 18.05 26.91
N PRO A 198 0.87 16.99 27.52
CA PRO A 198 1.31 15.60 27.47
C PRO A 198 1.03 14.95 26.10
N PRO A 199 1.89 14.03 25.61
CA PRO A 199 1.70 13.41 24.31
C PRO A 199 0.45 12.52 24.33
N LYS A 200 -0.35 12.59 23.25
CA LYS A 200 -1.42 11.62 23.01
C LYS A 200 -0.85 10.37 22.32
N PHE A 201 0.33 9.90 22.70
CA PHE A 201 0.99 8.76 22.07
C PHE A 201 1.76 7.92 23.07
N ALA A 202 2.01 6.65 22.71
CA ALA A 202 2.55 5.62 23.60
C ALA A 202 4.00 5.82 24.06
N PHE A 203 4.69 6.87 23.59
CA PHE A 203 6.05 7.23 24.03
C PHE A 203 6.00 8.45 24.96
N PRO A 204 5.85 8.25 26.29
CA PRO A 204 5.53 9.32 27.25
C PRO A 204 6.59 10.42 27.37
N ASN A 205 7.80 10.20 26.85
CA ASN A 205 8.93 11.13 26.93
C ASN A 205 9.22 11.88 25.62
N ALA A 206 8.53 11.56 24.53
CA ALA A 206 8.72 12.22 23.23
C ALA A 206 7.72 13.36 23.07
N LYS A 207 8.15 14.60 23.35
CA LYS A 207 7.35 15.82 23.20
C LYS A 207 7.93 16.73 22.13
N MET A 208 7.07 17.30 21.29
CA MET A 208 7.43 18.21 20.21
C MET A 208 7.14 19.65 20.61
N THR A 209 8.13 20.52 20.42
CA THR A 209 7.97 21.98 20.54
C THR A 209 7.37 22.57 19.27
N THR A 210 6.82 23.79 19.35
CA THR A 210 6.31 24.49 18.15
C THR A 210 7.42 24.70 17.10
N LYS A 211 8.63 25.06 17.53
CA LYS A 211 9.80 25.21 16.65
C LYS A 211 10.14 23.91 15.90
N GLU A 212 10.04 22.77 16.57
CA GLU A 212 10.25 21.47 15.94
C GLU A 212 9.12 21.12 14.96
N ALA A 213 7.87 21.44 15.32
CA ALA A 213 6.74 21.30 14.40
C ALA A 213 6.90 22.16 13.15
N ASP A 214 7.38 23.40 13.29
CA ASP A 214 7.67 24.30 12.16
C ASP A 214 8.76 23.75 11.26
N ALA A 215 9.83 23.20 11.83
CA ALA A 215 10.89 22.56 11.07
C ALA A 215 10.36 21.36 10.27
N VAL A 216 9.51 20.51 10.87
CA VAL A 216 8.86 19.40 10.15
C VAL A 216 7.93 19.93 9.06
N HIS A 217 7.17 21.01 9.32
CA HIS A 217 6.31 21.63 8.30
C HIS A 217 7.13 22.14 7.12
N ALA A 218 8.24 22.82 7.38
CA ALA A 218 9.17 23.29 6.37
C ALA A 218 9.72 22.14 5.53
N TYR A 219 10.09 21.02 6.16
CA TYR A 219 10.51 19.82 5.45
C TYR A 219 9.40 19.23 4.56
N VAL A 220 8.16 19.14 5.04
CA VAL A 220 7.01 18.68 4.24
C VAL A 220 6.75 19.62 3.04
N ILE A 221 6.78 20.94 3.25
CA ILE A 221 6.62 21.92 2.17
C ILE A 221 7.73 21.78 1.12
N ASP A 222 8.98 21.57 1.54
CA ASP A 222 10.11 21.33 0.63
C ASP A 222 9.90 20.06 -0.22
N GLN A 223 9.44 18.95 0.37
CA GLN A 223 9.12 17.74 -0.39
C GLN A 223 7.94 17.93 -1.34
N ALA A 224 6.91 18.70 -0.94
CA ALA A 224 5.79 19.05 -1.80
C ALA A 224 6.25 19.88 -3.01
N TRP A 225 7.15 20.86 -2.81
CA TRP A 225 7.73 21.64 -3.91
C TRP A 225 8.56 20.78 -4.87
N LYS A 226 9.35 19.84 -4.34
CA LYS A 226 10.09 18.87 -5.18
C LYS A 226 9.16 18.04 -6.04
N ALA A 227 8.07 17.52 -5.47
CA ALA A 227 7.06 16.75 -6.20
C ALA A 227 6.35 17.59 -7.27
N TYR A 228 5.89 18.79 -6.90
CA TYR A 228 5.23 19.73 -7.79
C TYR A 228 6.12 20.10 -8.99
N ASN A 229 7.36 20.53 -8.72
CA ASN A 229 8.30 20.92 -9.77
C ASN A 229 8.64 19.76 -10.71
N ALA A 230 8.84 18.56 -10.17
CA ALA A 230 9.08 17.36 -10.97
C ALA A 230 7.88 17.01 -11.89
N GLU A 231 6.65 17.20 -11.42
CA GLU A 231 5.45 17.04 -12.24
C GLU A 231 5.38 18.08 -13.37
N GLN A 232 5.62 19.36 -13.05
CA GLN A 232 5.62 20.43 -14.05
C GLN A 232 6.67 20.21 -15.14
N GLN A 233 7.88 19.80 -14.77
CA GLN A 233 8.95 19.47 -15.73
C GLN A 233 8.56 18.31 -16.66
N LYS A 234 7.92 17.26 -16.13
CA LYS A 234 7.44 16.13 -16.93
C LYS A 234 6.31 16.54 -17.89
N ALA A 235 5.43 17.44 -17.47
CA ALA A 235 4.37 17.96 -18.33
C ALA A 235 4.94 18.79 -19.48
N GLN A 236 5.96 19.61 -19.20
CA GLN A 236 6.66 20.41 -20.21
C GLN A 236 7.43 19.54 -21.22
N ALA A 237 8.07 18.45 -20.76
CA ALA A 237 8.83 17.55 -21.63
C ALA A 237 7.97 16.66 -22.55
N LYS A 238 6.65 16.62 -22.34
CA LYS A 238 5.69 15.87 -23.19
C LYS A 238 5.04 16.74 -24.27
N ASN A 239 5.26 18.04 -24.23
CA ASN A 239 4.79 19.03 -25.21
C ASN A 239 5.94 19.40 -26.14
#